data_AF-A0A937P9N2-F1
#
_entry.id   AF-A0A937P9N2-F1
#
_cell.length_a   1.000
_cell.length_b   1.000
_cell.length_c   1.000
_cell.angle_alpha   90.00
_cell.angle_beta   90.00
_cell.angle_gamma   90.00
#
_symmetry.space_group_name_H-M   'P 1'
#
loop_
_entity.id
_entity.type
_entity.pdbx_description
1 polymer ?
#
loop_
_entity_poly.entity_id
_entity_poly.type
_entity_poly.pdbx_seq_one_letter_code
_entity_poly.pdbx_strand_id
1 'polypeptide(L)'
;MKNTQHNSDLPSTGRLIVYLLVISGLCFLSSVAIHAQKRSISGQVLSTLGDQPIQAAAITTISPGPDIYVFTDENGHYKITLPEKTSSLIICSWGLKTKTI
;
A
#
# COMPACT_ATOMS: atom_id res chain seq x y z
N MET A 1 -15.45 0.01 -66.42
CA MET A 1 -15.15 -0.46 -65.04
C MET A 1 -14.24 0.57 -64.37
N LYS A 2 -14.74 1.38 -63.44
CA LYS A 2 -13.91 2.08 -62.44
C LYS A 2 -14.72 2.13 -61.14
N ASN A 3 -14.40 1.19 -60.26
CA ASN A 3 -14.96 1.08 -58.91
C ASN A 3 -14.12 2.00 -58.02
N THR A 4 -14.66 3.17 -57.67
CA THR A 4 -13.97 4.15 -56.83
C THR A 4 -14.24 3.77 -55.38
N GLN A 5 -13.32 3.01 -54.77
CA GLN A 5 -13.31 2.82 -53.32
C GLN A 5 -13.12 4.19 -52.67
N HIS A 6 -14.20 4.70 -52.08
CA HIS A 6 -14.16 5.83 -51.18
C HIS A 6 -13.53 5.34 -49.87
N ASN A 7 -12.19 5.34 -49.82
CA ASN A 7 -11.46 5.17 -48.57
C ASN A 7 -11.76 6.39 -47.71
N SER A 8 -12.59 6.20 -46.69
CA SER A 8 -12.90 7.18 -45.67
C SER A 8 -11.73 7.27 -44.67
N ASP A 9 -10.57 7.69 -45.16
CA ASP A 9 -9.44 8.04 -44.30
C ASP A 9 -9.83 9.31 -43.51
N LEU A 10 -9.93 9.18 -42.19
CA LEU A 10 -10.20 10.30 -41.29
C LEU A 10 -9.16 11.42 -41.52
N PRO A 11 -9.56 12.69 -41.66
CA PRO A 11 -8.64 13.80 -41.88
C PRO A 11 -7.60 13.88 -40.75
N SER A 12 -6.37 14.33 -41.04
CA SER A 12 -5.24 14.26 -40.09
C SER A 12 -5.51 14.94 -38.74
N THR A 13 -6.35 15.98 -38.74
CA THR A 13 -6.87 16.65 -37.54
C THR A 13 -7.82 15.78 -36.72
N GLY A 14 -8.65 14.96 -37.36
CA GLY A 14 -9.49 13.96 -36.70
C GLY A 14 -8.66 12.87 -36.03
N ARG A 15 -7.55 12.45 -36.68
CA ARG A 15 -6.60 11.50 -36.07
C ARG A 15 -5.93 12.09 -34.83
N LEU A 16 -5.52 13.37 -34.88
CA LEU A 16 -4.93 14.08 -33.73
C LEU A 16 -5.91 14.16 -32.55
N ILE A 17 -7.18 14.49 -32.80
CA ILE A 17 -8.21 14.58 -31.75
C ILE A 17 -8.46 13.22 -31.11
N VAL A 18 -8.51 12.15 -31.91
CA VAL A 18 -8.66 10.77 -31.40
C VAL A 18 -7.46 10.40 -30.52
N TYR A 19 -6.23 10.73 -30.93
CA TYR A 19 -5.05 10.48 -30.10
C TYR A 19 -5.08 11.27 -28.79
N LEU A 20 -5.49 12.54 -28.80
CA LEU A 20 -5.61 13.35 -27.59
C LEU A 20 -6.67 12.79 -26.62
N LEU A 21 -7.80 12.31 -27.13
CA LEU A 21 -8.84 11.66 -26.31
C LEU A 21 -8.36 10.33 -25.72
N VAL A 22 -7.62 9.53 -26.50
CA VAL A 22 -7.04 8.26 -26.02
C VAL A 22 -5.99 8.53 -24.95
N ILE A 23 -5.07 9.48 -25.16
CA ILE A 23 -4.03 9.85 -24.19
C ILE A 23 -4.68 10.40 -22.91
N SER A 24 -5.69 11.27 -23.03
CA SER A 24 -6.43 11.78 -21.88
C SER A 24 -7.11 10.65 -21.10
N GLY A 25 -7.78 9.71 -21.78
CA GLY A 25 -8.37 8.53 -21.13
C GLY A 25 -7.34 7.65 -20.42
N LEU A 26 -6.17 7.43 -21.02
CA LEU A 26 -5.06 6.70 -20.39
C LEU A 26 -4.51 7.44 -19.15
N CYS A 27 -4.39 8.77 -19.20
CA CYS A 27 -3.97 9.58 -18.06
C CYS A 27 -4.98 9.55 -16.90
N PHE A 28 -6.29 9.50 -17.20
CA PHE A 28 -7.32 9.37 -16.16
C PHE A 28 -7.28 7.98 -15.52
N LEU A 29 -7.08 6.92 -16.31
CA LEU A 29 -7.00 5.53 -15.80
C LEU A 29 -5.75 5.27 -14.95
N SER A 30 -4.64 5.98 -15.19
CA SER A 30 -3.43 5.82 -14.37
C SER A 30 -3.52 6.52 -13.00
N SER A 31 -4.42 7.51 -12.85
CA SER A 31 -4.59 8.26 -11.58
C SER A 31 -5.24 7.44 -10.45
N VAL A 32 -6.11 6.47 -10.79
CA VAL A 32 -6.82 5.63 -9.81
C VAL A 32 -5.95 4.56 -9.16
N ALA A 33 -4.83 4.17 -9.77
CA ALA A 33 -3.95 3.12 -9.24
C ALA A 33 -3.08 3.55 -8.04
N ILE A 34 -3.05 4.85 -7.70
CA ILE A 34 -2.13 5.42 -6.70
C ILE A 34 -2.68 5.34 -5.26
N HIS A 35 -3.96 5.01 -5.05
CA HIS A 35 -4.64 5.22 -3.76
C HIS A 35 -4.55 4.07 -2.73
N ALA A 36 -3.70 3.05 -2.93
CA ALA A 36 -3.56 1.92 -2.01
C ALA A 36 -2.10 1.59 -1.67
N GLN A 37 -1.31 2.61 -1.30
CA GLN A 37 0.07 2.39 -0.85
C GLN A 37 0.09 1.68 0.51
N LYS A 38 0.77 0.54 0.57
CA LYS A 38 1.02 -0.23 1.79
C LYS A 38 2.46 0.01 2.25
N ARG A 39 2.65 0.33 3.52
CA ARG A 39 3.95 0.49 4.17
C ARG A 39 4.27 -0.76 4.99
N SER A 40 5.45 -1.33 4.81
CA SER A 40 5.96 -2.38 5.69
C SER A 40 6.80 -1.75 6.80
N ILE A 41 6.52 -2.11 8.05
CA ILE A 41 7.34 -1.77 9.22
C ILE A 41 7.91 -3.09 9.75
N SER A 42 9.22 -3.11 10.00
CA SER A 42 9.91 -4.23 10.61
C SER A 42 10.79 -3.73 11.74
N GLY A 43 10.91 -4.54 12.79
CA GLY A 43 11.75 -4.19 13.93
C GLY A 43 11.92 -5.37 14.88
N GLN A 44 12.50 -5.08 16.04
CA GLN A 44 12.75 -6.05 17.10
C GLN A 44 12.21 -5.50 18.42
N VAL A 45 11.61 -6.38 19.24
CA VAL A 45 11.11 -6.05 20.57
C VAL A 45 12.05 -6.65 21.62
N LEU A 46 12.64 -5.77 22.44
CA LEU A 46 13.56 -6.12 23.52
C LEU A 46 12.98 -5.73 24.89
N SER A 47 13.33 -6.50 25.93
CA SER A 47 13.02 -6.20 27.32
C SER A 47 13.94 -5.12 27.88
N THR A 48 13.38 -4.16 28.60
CA THR A 48 14.16 -3.08 29.25
C THR A 48 14.98 -3.55 30.45
N LEU A 49 14.71 -4.75 30.98
CA LEU A 49 15.41 -5.27 32.17
C LEU A 49 16.73 -5.96 31.84
N GLY A 50 17.03 -6.23 30.56
CA GLY A 50 18.26 -6.92 30.18
C GLY A 50 18.47 -7.10 28.68
N ASP A 51 17.83 -6.27 27.86
CA ASP A 51 17.93 -6.29 26.38
C ASP A 51 17.66 -7.66 25.74
N GLN A 52 16.95 -8.53 26.43
CA GLN A 52 16.58 -9.84 25.91
C GLN A 52 15.41 -9.71 24.92
N PRO A 53 15.44 -10.44 23.79
CA PRO A 53 14.33 -10.44 22.84
C PRO A 53 13.07 -11.02 23.48
N ILE A 54 11.93 -10.38 23.20
CA ILE A 54 10.63 -10.83 23.70
C ILE A 54 9.92 -11.60 22.58
N GLN A 55 9.83 -12.92 22.76
CA GLN A 55 9.03 -13.79 21.90
C GLN A 55 7.54 -13.61 22.15
N ALA A 56 6.73 -13.79 21.11
CA ALA A 56 5.27 -13.78 21.18
C ALA A 56 4.66 -12.48 21.75
N ALA A 57 5.39 -11.36 21.68
CA ALA A 57 4.80 -10.05 21.91
C ALA A 57 3.79 -9.75 20.81
N ALA A 58 2.57 -9.40 21.21
CA ALA A 58 1.53 -8.97 20.30
C ALA A 58 1.79 -7.52 19.87
N ILE A 59 1.86 -7.29 18.57
CA ILE A 59 1.96 -5.98 17.97
C ILE A 59 0.67 -5.71 17.22
N THR A 60 -0.02 -4.65 17.61
CA THR A 60 -1.26 -4.19 17.00
C THR A 60 -1.11 -2.75 16.53
N THR A 61 -1.97 -2.32 15.63
CA THR A 61 -2.01 -0.93 15.17
C THR A 61 -3.33 -0.27 15.46
N ILE A 62 -3.30 1.04 15.70
CA ILE A 62 -4.49 1.89 15.66
C ILE A 62 -4.52 2.55 14.28
N SER A 63 -5.56 2.23 13.51
CA SER A 63 -5.83 2.86 12.23
C SER A 63 -7.33 3.16 12.09
N PRO A 64 -7.74 4.06 11.20
CA PRO A 64 -9.16 4.24 10.88
C PRO A 64 -9.77 3.02 10.15
N GLY A 65 -8.98 2.00 9.82
CA GLY A 65 -9.40 0.74 9.21
C GLY A 65 -9.31 -0.44 10.18
N PRO A 66 -9.32 -1.69 9.67
CA PRO A 66 -9.22 -2.87 10.52
C PRO A 66 -7.87 -2.93 11.25
N ASP A 67 -7.91 -3.34 12.51
CA ASP A 67 -6.71 -3.58 13.31
C ASP A 67 -5.94 -4.79 12.75
N ILE A 68 -4.63 -4.64 12.62
CA ILE A 68 -3.73 -5.69 12.13
C ILE A 68 -2.88 -6.16 13.31
N TYR A 69 -2.83 -7.46 13.52
CA TYR A 69 -2.10 -8.10 14.62
C TYR A 69 -0.98 -8.98 14.07
N VAL A 70 0.22 -8.83 14.62
CA VAL A 70 1.35 -9.75 14.40
C VAL A 70 2.01 -10.10 15.72
N PHE A 71 2.64 -11.27 15.78
CA PHE A 71 3.42 -11.69 16.94
C PHE A 71 4.90 -11.68 16.60
N THR A 72 5.74 -11.38 17.59
CA THR A 72 7.19 -11.48 17.43
C THR A 72 7.67 -12.93 17.40
N ASP A 73 8.72 -13.20 16.63
CA ASP A 73 9.37 -14.51 16.55
C ASP A 73 10.23 -14.83 17.79
N GLU A 74 10.94 -15.96 17.78
CA GLU A 74 11.82 -16.40 18.89
C GLU A 74 12.96 -15.41 19.20
N ASN A 75 13.31 -14.58 18.22
CA ASN A 75 14.35 -13.55 18.33
C ASN A 75 13.76 -12.14 18.54
N GLY A 76 12.45 -12.04 18.81
CA GLY A 76 11.76 -10.78 19.04
C GLY A 76 11.50 -9.96 17.77
N HIS A 77 11.74 -10.50 16.58
CA HIS A 77 11.51 -9.77 15.33
C HIS A 77 10.03 -9.75 14.93
N TYR A 78 9.60 -8.65 14.32
CA TYR A 78 8.30 -8.53 13.71
C TYR A 78 8.38 -7.87 12.34
N LYS A 79 7.38 -8.17 11.50
CA LYS A 79 7.13 -7.46 10.25
C LYS A 79 5.63 -7.30 10.07
N ILE A 80 5.17 -6.05 9.99
CA ILE A 80 3.77 -5.69 9.82
C ILE A 80 3.61 -4.85 8.55
N THR A 81 2.58 -5.16 7.75
CA THR A 81 2.25 -4.39 6.55
C THR A 81 0.98 -3.61 6.80
N LEU A 82 1.06 -2.29 6.69
CA LEU A 82 0.03 -1.35 7.07
C LEU A 82 -0.42 -0.51 5.88
N PRO A 83 -1.69 -0.15 5.77
CA PRO A 83 -2.10 0.93 4.87
C PRO A 83 -1.46 2.25 5.35
N GLU A 84 -1.10 3.14 4.41
CA GLU A 84 -0.35 4.38 4.68
C GLU A 84 -0.96 5.26 5.79
N LYS A 85 -2.29 5.21 5.96
CA LYS A 85 -3.05 5.99 6.96
C LYS A 85 -3.07 5.37 8.36
N THR A 86 -2.03 4.65 8.78
CA THR A 86 -1.98 4.07 10.13
C THR A 86 -1.34 5.05 11.11
N SER A 87 -1.97 5.25 12.27
CA SER A 87 -1.66 6.36 13.18
C SER A 87 -0.74 5.99 14.32
N SER A 88 -0.79 4.75 14.82
CA SER A 88 0.03 4.32 15.96
C SER A 88 0.26 2.80 15.99
N LEU A 89 1.38 2.38 16.58
CA LEU A 89 1.74 0.99 16.86
C LEU A 89 1.62 0.74 18.37
N ILE A 90 0.89 -0.27 18.79
CA ILE A 90 0.80 -0.70 20.18
C ILE A 90 1.48 -2.07 20.30
N ILE A 91 2.35 -2.20 21.30
CA ILE A 91 3.05 -3.43 21.62
C ILE A 91 2.57 -3.91 22.99
N CYS A 92 2.02 -5.11 23.03
CA CYS A 92 1.48 -5.77 24.21
C CYS A 92 2.20 -7.10 24.43
N SER A 93 2.58 -7.44 25.66
CA SER A 93 3.10 -8.77 25.98
C SER A 93 2.63 -9.19 27.36
N TRP A 94 2.46 -10.50 27.58
CA TRP A 94 1.97 -11.01 28.84
C TRP A 94 2.93 -10.66 29.98
N GLY A 95 2.37 -10.03 31.03
CA GLY A 95 3.14 -9.59 32.19
C GLY A 95 4.00 -8.34 31.98
N LEU A 96 3.96 -7.70 30.80
CA LEU A 96 4.70 -6.48 30.51
C LEU A 96 3.78 -5.28 30.30
N LYS A 97 4.30 -4.08 30.60
CA LYS A 97 3.59 -2.82 30.32
C LYS A 97 3.45 -2.63 28.80
N THR A 98 2.22 -2.34 28.38
CA THR A 98 1.93 -1.95 26.99
C THR A 98 2.65 -0.67 26.63
N LYS A 99 3.21 -0.60 25.43
CA LYS A 99 3.88 0.59 24.89
C LYS A 99 3.26 1.00 23.56
N THR A 100 2.88 2.27 23.43
CA THR A 100 2.38 2.87 22.20
C THR A 100 3.47 3.72 21.56
N ILE A 101 3.62 3.62 20.24
CA ILE A 101 4.62 4.31 19.42
C ILE A 101 3.93 4.99 18.24
#